data_AF-A0A533VWY2-F1
#
_entry.id   AF-A0A533VWY2-F1
#
_cell.length_a   1.000
_cell.length_b   1.000
_cell.length_c   1.000
_cell.angle_alpha   90.00
_cell.angle_beta   90.00
_cell.angle_gamma   90.00
#
_symmetry.space_group_name_H-M   'P 1'
#
loop_
_entity.id
_entity.type
_entity.pdbx_description
1 polymer ?
#
loop_
_entity_poly.entity_id
_entity_poly.type
_entity_poly.pdbx_seq_one_letter_code
_entity_poly.pdbx_strand_id
1 'polypeptide(L)' 'MKSREMGIPPEYIKAGRITREVREWVRGRVVPGSEYLDICEKVEGEIVQRGGRVAFPTGVGVNSVTAHYAPQAGESGKV' A
#
# COMPACT_ATOMS: atom_id res chain seq x y z
N MET A 1 -12.88 19.45 -14.72
CA MET A 1 -12.68 20.32 -13.53
C MET A 1 -11.29 20.11 -12.98
N LYS A 2 -10.55 21.19 -12.75
CA LYS A 2 -9.19 21.11 -12.17
C LYS A 2 -9.34 21.01 -10.64
N SER A 3 -8.48 20.23 -9.97
CA SER A 3 -8.53 20.00 -8.51
C SER A 3 -8.57 21.27 -7.65
N ARG A 4 -8.01 22.39 -8.14
CA ARG A 4 -8.08 23.72 -7.51
C ARG A 4 -9.50 24.29 -7.39
N GLU A 5 -10.43 23.91 -8.27
CA GLU A 5 -11.82 24.41 -8.25
C GLU A 5 -12.66 23.75 -7.15
N MET A 6 -12.21 22.62 -6.58
CA MET A 6 -12.94 21.86 -5.56
C MET A 6 -12.39 22.04 -4.14
N GLY A 7 -11.40 22.93 -3.94
CA GLY A 7 -10.81 23.18 -2.61
C GLY A 7 -10.03 21.99 -2.02
N ILE A 8 -9.69 20.97 -2.81
CA ILE A 8 -8.93 19.81 -2.33
C ILE A 8 -7.45 20.19 -2.25
N PRO A 9 -6.78 20.00 -1.10
CA PRO A 9 -5.37 20.33 -1.00
C PRO A 9 -4.52 19.48 -1.96
N PRO A 10 -3.54 20.08 -2.69
CA PRO A 10 -2.74 19.38 -3.69
C PRO A 10 -2.04 18.11 -3.19
N GLU A 11 -1.69 18.07 -1.91
CA GLU A 11 -1.09 16.94 -1.22
C GLU A 11 -2.01 15.71 -1.17
N TYR A 12 -3.33 15.88 -1.05
CA TYR A 12 -4.29 14.77 -1.12
C TYR A 12 -4.33 14.17 -2.53
N ILE A 13 -4.29 15.03 -3.55
CA ILE A 13 -4.23 14.60 -4.95
C ILE A 13 -2.91 13.87 -5.24
N LYS A 14 -1.79 14.39 -4.73
CA LYS A 14 -0.47 13.74 -4.84
C LYS A 14 -0.47 12.37 -4.16
N ALA A 15 -0.98 12.28 -2.94
CA ALA A 15 -1.07 11.02 -2.19
C ALA A 15 -1.93 9.99 -2.94
N GLY A 16 -3.13 10.38 -3.38
CA GLY A 16 -4.02 9.49 -4.16
C GLY A 16 -3.39 9.00 -5.48
N ARG A 17 -2.61 9.84 -6.16
CA ARG A 17 -1.85 9.44 -7.36
C ARG A 17 -0.79 8.39 -7.03
N ILE A 18 0.00 8.60 -5.99
CA ILE A 18 1.02 7.63 -5.56
C ILE A 18 0.35 6.30 -5.19
N THR A 19 -0.70 6.33 -4.38
CA THR A 19 -1.43 5.11 -3.98
C THR A 19 -1.99 4.36 -5.19
N ARG A 20 -2.52 5.06 -6.20
CA ARG A 20 -2.95 4.45 -7.45
C ARG A 20 -1.78 3.74 -8.15
N GLU A 21 -0.67 4.43 -8.35
CA GLU A 21 0.51 3.87 -9.04
C GLU A 21 1.07 2.65 -8.31
N VAL A 22 1.15 2.68 -6.98
CA VAL A 22 1.61 1.55 -6.17
C VAL A 22 0.62 0.38 -6.26
N ARG A 23 -0.69 0.64 -6.18
CA ARG A 23 -1.72 -0.42 -6.33
C ARG A 23 -1.63 -1.12 -7.69
N GLU A 24 -1.41 -0.36 -8.77
CA GLU A 24 -1.22 -0.93 -10.10
C GLU A 24 0.11 -1.69 -10.21
N TRP A 25 1.17 -1.20 -9.56
CA TRP A 25 2.45 -1.90 -9.48
C TRP A 25 2.35 -3.24 -8.75
N VAL A 26 1.63 -3.32 -7.62
CA VAL A 26 1.44 -4.57 -6.86
C VAL A 26 0.72 -5.64 -7.69
N ARG A 27 -0.16 -5.24 -8.63
CA ARG A 27 -0.92 -6.17 -9.46
C ARG A 27 0.01 -7.10 -10.24
N GLY A 28 -0.15 -8.40 -10.06
CA GLY A 28 0.68 -9.44 -10.69
C GLY A 28 2.04 -9.67 -10.05
N ARG A 29 2.40 -8.95 -8.96
CA ARG A 29 3.63 -9.18 -8.19
C ARG A 29 3.39 -10.00 -6.93
N VAL A 30 2.15 -10.09 -6.48
CA VAL A 30 1.71 -10.95 -5.38
C VAL A 30 1.22 -12.28 -5.97
N VAL A 31 1.94 -13.36 -5.67
CA VAL A 31 1.67 -14.71 -6.17
C VAL A 31 1.65 -15.71 -5.01
N PRO A 32 1.02 -16.90 -5.17
CA PRO A 32 1.02 -17.92 -4.12
C PRO A 32 2.43 -18.22 -3.61
N GLY A 33 2.58 -18.29 -2.29
CA GLY A 33 3.86 -18.48 -1.61
C GLY A 33 4.65 -17.21 -1.30
N SER A 34 4.18 -16.03 -1.74
CA SER A 34 4.76 -14.73 -1.37
C SER A 34 4.55 -14.46 0.12
N GLU A 35 5.59 -14.03 0.83
CA GLU A 35 5.52 -13.69 2.26
C GLU A 35 4.75 -12.38 2.46
N TYR A 36 3.85 -12.35 3.45
CA TYR A 36 3.08 -11.15 3.80
C TYR A 36 4.00 -9.99 4.18
N LEU A 37 5.05 -10.27 4.95
CA LEU A 37 6.02 -9.25 5.38
C LEU A 37 6.72 -8.61 4.18
N ASP A 38 7.23 -9.42 3.26
CA ASP A 38 7.89 -8.95 2.03
C ASP A 38 6.92 -8.13 1.15
N ILE A 39 5.66 -8.54 1.05
CA ILE A 39 4.63 -7.76 0.34
C ILE A 39 4.46 -6.38 0.97
N CYS A 40 4.26 -6.30 2.30
CA CYS A 40 4.07 -5.03 3.00
C CYS A 40 5.29 -4.11 2.89
N GLU A 41 6.49 -4.63 3.14
CA GLU A 41 7.74 -3.87 3.06
C GLU A 41 7.97 -3.31 1.64
N LYS A 42 7.68 -4.12 0.61
CA LYS A 42 7.76 -3.68 -0.79
C LYS A 42 6.74 -2.58 -1.10
N VAL A 43 5.49 -2.73 -0.68
CA VAL A 43 4.45 -1.70 -0.89
C VAL A 43 4.86 -0.38 -0.24
N GLU A 44 5.29 -0.43 1.01
CA GLU A 44 5.73 0.74 1.77
C GLU A 44 6.97 1.38 1.15
N GLY A 45 7.93 0.57 0.72
CA GLY A 45 9.11 1.00 -0.01
C GLY A 45 8.75 1.73 -1.30
N GLU A 46 7.82 1.23 -2.10
CA GLU A 46 7.38 1.86 -3.35
C GLU A 46 6.66 3.20 -3.12
N ILE A 47 5.91 3.33 -2.01
CA ILE A 47 5.30 4.61 -1.58
C ILE A 47 6.40 5.63 -1.27
N VAL A 48 7.41 5.24 -0.50
CA VAL A 48 8.53 6.11 -0.11
C VAL A 48 9.37 6.51 -1.34
N GLN A 49 9.70 5.55 -2.22
CA GLN A 49 10.45 5.80 -3.44
C GLN A 49 9.76 6.81 -4.38
N ARG A 50 8.42 6.86 -4.39
CA ARG A 50 7.63 7.84 -5.16
C ARG A 50 7.47 9.19 -4.46
N GLY A 51 8.16 9.41 -3.35
CA GLY A 51 8.13 10.65 -2.58
C GLY A 51 6.84 10.85 -1.77
N GLY A 52 6.22 9.74 -1.37
CA GLY A 52 5.15 9.69 -0.38
C GLY A 52 5.67 9.36 1.02
N ARG A 53 4.74 9.27 1.98
CA ARG A 53 4.99 8.70 3.31
C ARG A 53 3.87 7.73 3.62
N VAL A 54 4.20 6.66 4.32
CA VAL A 54 3.24 5.65 4.77
C VAL A 54 2.36 6.30 5.84
N ALA A 55 1.04 6.34 5.61
CA ALA A 55 0.09 6.94 6.55
C ALA A 55 -0.25 6.00 7.72
N PHE A 56 -0.24 4.70 7.46
CA PHE A 56 -0.44 3.60 8.40
C PHE A 56 0.16 2.31 7.80
N PRO A 57 0.51 1.29 8.61
CA PRO A 57 1.08 0.04 8.13
C PRO A 57 0.23 -0.63 7.03
N THR A 58 0.87 -1.22 6.03
CA THR A 58 0.17 -1.91 4.95
C THR A 58 -0.58 -3.12 5.50
N GLY A 59 -1.90 -3.08 5.39
CA GLY A 59 -2.78 -4.16 5.86
C GLY A 59 -2.88 -5.30 4.85
N VAL A 60 -2.90 -6.54 5.36
CA VAL A 60 -3.12 -7.77 4.58
C VAL A 60 -4.39 -8.45 5.10
N GLY A 61 -5.45 -8.49 4.29
CA GLY A 61 -6.69 -9.20 4.62
C GLY A 61 -6.76 -10.51 3.87
N VAL A 62 -6.66 -11.64 4.56
CA VAL A 62 -6.72 -12.98 3.96
C VAL A 62 -7.77 -13.83 4.68
N ASN A 63 -8.65 -14.46 3.91
CA ASN A 63 -9.73 -15.32 4.40
C ASN A 63 -10.63 -14.63 5.44
N SER A 64 -10.61 -15.09 6.69
CA SER A 64 -11.41 -14.53 7.79
C SER A 64 -10.85 -13.22 8.36
N VAL A 65 -9.64 -12.81 7.97
CA VAL A 65 -9.03 -11.55 8.39
C VAL A 65 -9.55 -10.41 7.52
N THR A 66 -10.35 -9.52 8.11
CA THR A 66 -11.05 -8.46 7.38
C THR A 66 -10.29 -7.13 7.33
N ALA A 67 -9.63 -6.75 8.43
CA ALA A 67 -8.90 -5.49 8.56
C ALA A 67 -7.85 -5.55 9.68
N HIS A 68 -7.00 -4.53 9.74
CA HIS A 68 -6.05 -4.25 10.83
C HIS A 68 -4.95 -5.31 11.08
N TYR A 69 -4.79 -6.29 10.20
CA TYR A 69 -3.61 -7.17 10.24
C TYR A 69 -2.48 -6.57 9.39
N ALA A 70 -1.33 -6.37 10.01
CA ALA A 70 -0.06 -6.09 9.34
C ALA A 70 1.00 -7.01 9.98
N PRO A 71 1.80 -7.73 9.17
CA PRO A 71 2.76 -8.71 9.67
C PRO A 71 3.83 -8.04 10.54
N GLN A 72 4.22 -8.70 11.64
CA GLN A 72 5.33 -8.26 12.49
C GLN A 72 6.65 -8.89 12.05
N ALA A 73 7.76 -8.26 12.43
CA ALA A 73 9.09 -8.83 12.22
C ALA A 73 9.20 -10.19 12.93
N GLY A 74 9.64 -11.21 12.19
CA GLY A 74 9.77 -12.59 12.70
C GLY A 74 8.50 -13.44 12.60
N GLU A 75 7.37 -12.87 12.19
CA GLU A 75 6.18 -13.65 11.83
C GLU A 75 6.32 -14.27 10.44
N SER A 76 5.81 -15.49 10.29
CA SER A 76 5.72 -16.17 9.00
C SER A 76 4.27 -16.20 8.51
N GLY A 77 4.05 -15.90 7.24
CA GLY A 77 2.73 -16.00 6.62
C GLY A 77 2.83 -15.74 5.13
N LYS A 78 2.18 -16.58 4.32
CA LYS A 78 2.25 -16.52 2.86
C LYS A 78 0.87 -16.50 2.24
N VAL A 79 0.76 -15.83 1.09
CA VAL A 79 -0.41 -15.87 0.19
C VAL A 79 -0.68 -17.29 -0.29
#